data_AF-A0A7C5VMX7-F1
#
_entry.id   AF-A0A7C5VMX7-F1
#
_cell.length_a   1.000
_cell.length_b   1.000
_cell.length_c   1.000
_cell.angle_alpha   90.00
_cell.angle_beta   90.00
_cell.angle_gamma   90.00
#
_symmetry.space_group_name_H-M   'P 1'
#
loop_
_entity.id
_entity.type
_entity.pdbx_description
1 polymer ?
#
loop_
_entity_poly.entity_id
_entity_poly.type
_entity_poly.pdbx_seq_one_letter_code
_entity_poly.pdbx_strand_id
1 'polypeptide(L)'
;MPIKILEKLKIPLLEVEFPSVELPDFPPRPPPRLDERQREVLRYALMDDLADVIPFAGDVASDLAYAELKRLMKPEEYERFVKENKWLPSVLAALKVFVE
;
A
#
# COMPACT_ATOMS: atom_id res chain seq x y z
N MET A 1 11.75 19.26 10.14
CA MET A 1 11.38 20.22 9.07
C MET A 1 11.41 19.42 7.79
N PRO A 2 10.25 19.26 7.10
CA PRO A 2 10.17 18.50 5.86
C PRO A 2 11.07 19.17 4.81
N ILE A 3 11.91 18.36 4.16
CA ILE A 3 12.81 18.82 3.11
C ILE A 3 12.05 18.73 1.79
N LYS A 4 11.81 19.87 1.13
CA LYS A 4 11.26 19.90 -0.22
C LYS A 4 12.33 19.44 -1.21
N ILE A 5 12.08 18.33 -1.92
CA ILE A 5 13.00 17.82 -2.95
C ILE A 5 12.68 18.45 -4.30
N LEU A 6 11.39 18.55 -4.62
CA LEU A 6 10.91 19.03 -5.91
C LEU A 6 9.87 20.13 -5.70
N GLU A 7 10.11 21.27 -6.33
CA GLU A 7 9.12 22.34 -6.42
C GLU A 7 7.98 21.96 -7.37
N LYS A 8 6.84 22.66 -7.25
CA LYS A 8 5.73 22.48 -8.19
C LYS A 8 6.19 22.82 -9.61
N LEU A 9 6.15 21.84 -10.49
CA LEU A 9 6.43 22.05 -11.91
C LEU A 9 5.12 22.30 -12.66
N LYS A 10 4.99 23.49 -13.26
CA LYS A 10 3.94 23.76 -14.24
C LYS A 10 4.48 23.44 -15.62
N ILE A 11 3.91 22.44 -16.29
CA ILE A 11 4.22 22.15 -17.70
C ILE A 11 3.20 22.89 -18.57
N PRO A 12 3.58 23.95 -19.31
CA PRO A 12 2.63 24.81 -20.02
C PRO A 12 1.83 24.09 -21.11
N LEU A 13 2.36 22.98 -21.64
CA LEU A 13 1.77 22.21 -22.74
C LEU A 13 0.64 21.26 -22.32
N LEU A 14 0.51 20.95 -21.03
CA LEU A 14 -0.40 19.90 -20.55
C LEU A 14 -1.45 20.42 -19.55
N GLU A 15 -1.40 21.68 -19.14
CA GLU A 15 -2.21 22.22 -18.02
C GLU A 15 -2.16 21.35 -16.74
N VAL A 16 -1.14 20.49 -16.59
CA VAL A 16 -0.94 19.63 -15.43
C VAL A 16 0.01 20.31 -14.47
N GLU A 17 -0.45 20.56 -13.24
CA GLU A 17 0.39 20.92 -12.11
C GLU A 17 0.84 19.67 -11.37
N PHE A 18 2.14 19.39 -11.38
CA PHE A 18 2.68 18.32 -10.56
C PHE A 18 2.74 18.77 -9.10
N PRO A 19 2.35 17.91 -8.14
CA PRO A 19 2.44 18.24 -6.72
C PRO A 19 3.90 18.40 -6.30
N SER A 20 4.13 19.23 -5.27
CA SER A 20 5.44 19.29 -4.62
C SER A 20 5.71 18.00 -3.85
N VAL A 21 6.94 17.49 -3.92
CA VAL A 21 7.35 16.29 -3.18
C VAL A 21 8.14 16.71 -1.94
N GLU A 22 7.59 16.41 -0.78
CA GLU A 22 8.22 16.63 0.53
C GLU A 22 8.74 15.31 1.09
N LEU A 23 9.97 15.32 1.61
CA LEU A 23 10.48 14.21 2.39
C LEU A 23 9.82 14.19 3.77
N PRO A 24 9.57 12.99 4.33
CA PRO A 24 9.22 12.86 5.73
C PRO A 24 10.34 13.44 6.62
N ASP A 25 9.98 13.87 7.83
CA ASP A 25 10.93 14.35 8.83
C ASP A 25 12.01 13.28 9.13
N PHE A 26 13.27 13.73 9.32
CA PHE A 26 14.41 12.89 9.70
C PHE A 26 14.75 13.09 11.20
N PRO A 27 14.99 12.01 11.98
CA PRO A 27 15.00 10.61 11.56
C PRO A 27 13.59 10.12 11.19
N PRO A 28 13.48 9.17 10.22
CA PRO A 28 12.18 8.63 9.84
C PRO A 28 11.48 8.09 11.08
N ARG A 29 10.16 8.30 11.14
CA ARG A 29 9.35 7.74 12.23
C ARG A 29 9.62 6.23 12.29
N PRO A 30 9.79 5.65 13.50
CA PRO A 30 9.95 4.21 13.62
C PRO A 30 8.76 3.52 12.96
N PRO A 31 9.00 2.38 12.28
CA PRO A 31 7.91 1.65 11.62
C PRO A 31 6.82 1.32 12.65
N PRO A 32 5.55 1.23 12.21
CA PRO A 32 4.47 0.87 13.11
C PRO A 32 4.77 -0.46 13.80
N ARG A 33 4.45 -0.55 15.09
CA ARG A 33 4.52 -1.83 15.79
C ARG A 33 3.37 -2.69 15.31
N LEU A 34 3.71 -3.67 14.48
CA LEU A 34 2.74 -4.63 13.97
C LEU A 34 2.62 -5.83 14.90
N ASP A 35 1.38 -6.17 15.26
CA ASP A 35 1.05 -7.43 15.92
C ASP A 35 1.21 -8.63 14.97
N GLU A 36 1.09 -9.84 15.50
CA GLU A 36 1.27 -11.07 14.71
C GLU A 36 0.25 -11.19 13.57
N ARG A 37 -1.02 -10.84 13.83
CA ARG A 37 -2.09 -10.86 12.82
C ARG A 37 -1.82 -9.87 11.70
N GLN A 38 -1.38 -8.65 12.03
CA GLN A 38 -1.04 -7.63 11.05
C GLN A 38 0.15 -8.05 10.18
N ARG A 39 1.15 -8.71 10.75
CA ARG A 39 2.27 -9.27 9.96
C ARG A 39 1.79 -10.38 9.03
N GLU A 40 0.86 -11.21 9.48
CA GLU A 40 0.26 -12.25 8.65
C GLU A 40 -0.56 -11.66 7.50
N VAL A 41 -1.36 -10.62 7.76
CA VAL A 41 -2.05 -9.86 6.71
C VAL A 41 -1.05 -9.31 5.69
N LEU A 42 0.05 -8.69 6.14
CA LEU A 42 1.07 -8.18 5.21
C LEU A 42 1.75 -9.28 4.39
N ARG A 43 1.88 -10.51 4.92
CA ARG A 43 2.42 -11.64 4.16
C ARG A 43 1.50 -12.02 3.00
N TYR A 44 0.19 -12.09 3.24
CA TYR A 44 -0.77 -12.37 2.17
C TYR A 44 -0.89 -11.20 1.18
N ALA A 45 -0.82 -9.96 1.67
CA ALA A 45 -0.77 -8.79 0.79
C ALA A 45 0.48 -8.79 -0.11
N LEU A 46 1.63 -9.23 0.40
CA LEU A 46 2.85 -9.41 -0.40
C LEU A 46 2.70 -10.56 -1.40
N MET A 47 2.03 -11.65 -1.02
CA MET A 47 1.76 -12.75 -1.93
C MET A 47 0.90 -12.29 -3.10
N ASP A 48 -0.09 -11.44 -2.86
CA ASP A 48 -0.91 -10.83 -3.90
C ASP A 48 -0.09 -9.92 -4.82
N ASP A 49 0.72 -9.01 -4.27
CA ASP A 49 1.61 -8.14 -5.06
C ASP A 49 2.61 -8.92 -5.93
N LEU A 50 3.02 -10.11 -5.48
CA LEU A 50 3.93 -10.99 -6.22
C LEU A 50 3.20 -12.00 -7.12
N ALA A 51 1.87 -12.08 -7.08
CA ALA A 51 1.13 -13.01 -7.91
C ALA A 51 1.34 -12.73 -9.41
N ASP A 52 1.39 -11.45 -9.77
CA ASP A 52 1.63 -10.98 -11.15
C ASP A 52 2.97 -11.44 -11.73
N VAL A 53 3.94 -11.80 -10.89
CA VAL A 53 5.26 -12.27 -11.34
C VAL A 53 5.36 -13.79 -11.44
N ILE A 54 4.30 -14.53 -11.09
CA ILE A 54 4.26 -16.00 -11.12
C ILE A 54 3.51 -16.48 -12.38
N PRO A 55 4.22 -17.06 -13.37
CA PRO A 55 3.58 -17.59 -14.57
C PRO A 55 2.64 -18.75 -14.23
N PHE A 56 1.50 -18.83 -14.93
CA PHE A 56 0.51 -19.92 -14.88
C PHE A 56 -0.24 -20.14 -13.54
N ALA A 57 0.27 -19.62 -12.42
CA ALA A 57 -0.32 -19.78 -11.10
C ALA A 57 -0.57 -18.45 -10.36
N GLY A 58 -0.23 -17.31 -10.97
CA GLY A 58 -0.46 -15.97 -10.41
C GLY A 58 -1.92 -15.74 -10.00
N ASP A 59 -2.87 -15.94 -10.92
CA ASP A 59 -4.30 -15.73 -10.64
C ASP A 59 -4.79 -16.52 -9.43
N VAL A 60 -4.38 -17.79 -9.31
CA VAL A 60 -4.75 -18.66 -8.18
C VAL A 60 -4.10 -18.17 -6.88
N ALA A 61 -2.86 -17.71 -6.94
CA ALA A 61 -2.17 -17.15 -5.78
C ALA A 61 -2.82 -15.84 -5.31
N SER A 62 -3.21 -14.96 -6.23
CA SER A 62 -3.93 -13.71 -5.91
C SER A 62 -5.29 -14.01 -5.27
N ASP A 63 -6.08 -14.92 -5.84
CA ASP A 63 -7.39 -15.31 -5.29
C ASP A 63 -7.27 -15.87 -3.87
N LEU A 64 -6.27 -16.74 -3.63
CA LEU A 64 -6.00 -17.29 -2.31
C LEU A 64 -5.54 -16.20 -1.34
N ALA A 65 -4.68 -15.29 -1.78
CA ALA A 65 -4.24 -14.16 -0.98
C ALA A 65 -5.43 -13.31 -0.52
N TYR A 66 -6.31 -12.94 -1.46
CA TYR A 66 -7.50 -12.14 -1.17
C TYR A 66 -8.47 -12.84 -0.21
N ALA A 67 -8.66 -14.15 -0.35
CA ALA A 67 -9.50 -14.92 0.56
C ALA A 67 -8.94 -14.89 2.00
N GLU A 68 -7.63 -15.07 2.16
CA GLU A 68 -6.97 -15.01 3.47
C GLU A 68 -6.96 -13.61 4.07
N LEU A 69 -6.76 -12.57 3.24
CA LEU A 69 -6.87 -11.17 3.66
C LEU A 69 -8.27 -10.87 4.24
N LYS A 70 -9.33 -11.29 3.55
CA LYS A 70 -10.71 -11.12 4.01
C LYS A 70 -10.99 -11.89 5.31
N ARG A 71 -10.33 -13.02 5.52
CA ARG A 71 -10.46 -13.84 6.75
C ARG A 71 -9.73 -13.23 7.95
N LEU A 72 -8.54 -12.68 7.73
CA LEU A 72 -7.67 -12.17 8.79
C LEU A 72 -7.97 -10.73 9.20
N MET A 73 -8.44 -9.91 8.25
CA MET A 73 -8.81 -8.53 8.50
C MET A 73 -10.18 -8.43 9.17
N LYS A 74 -10.35 -7.44 10.05
CA LYS A 74 -11.69 -7.08 10.53
C LYS A 74 -12.52 -6.54 9.36
N PRO A 75 -13.85 -6.62 9.39
CA PRO A 75 -14.70 -6.14 8.30
C PRO A 75 -14.39 -4.70 7.87
N GLU A 76 -14.22 -3.79 8.83
CA GLU A 76 -13.94 -2.37 8.57
C GLU A 76 -12.52 -2.15 8.02
N GLU A 77 -11.56 -2.95 8.47
CA GLU A 77 -10.20 -2.94 7.94
C GLU A 77 -10.17 -3.41 6.49
N TYR A 78 -10.94 -4.46 6.17
CA TYR A 78 -11.03 -5.01 4.83
C TYR A 78 -11.72 -4.05 3.86
N GLU A 79 -12.79 -3.37 4.27
CA GLU A 79 -13.45 -2.35 3.47
C GLU A 79 -12.50 -1.19 3.12
N ARG A 80 -11.71 -0.73 4.09
CA ARG A 80 -10.68 0.28 3.84
C ARG A 80 -9.59 -0.25 2.93
N PHE A 81 -9.10 -1.46 3.17
CA PHE A 81 -8.10 -2.11 2.31
C PHE A 81 -8.56 -2.14 0.85
N VAL A 82 -9.77 -2.61 0.56
CA VAL A 82 -10.33 -2.66 -0.80
C VAL A 82 -10.42 -1.27 -1.44
N LYS A 83 -10.66 -0.22 -0.66
CA LYS A 83 -10.67 1.16 -1.16
C LYS A 83 -9.26 1.65 -1.53
N GLU A 84 -8.27 1.38 -0.67
CA GLU A 84 -6.88 1.80 -0.88
C GLU A 84 -6.20 0.98 -2.00
N ASN A 85 -6.52 -0.31 -2.12
CA ASN A 85 -5.93 -1.21 -3.10
C ASN A 85 -6.33 -0.92 -4.56
N LYS A 86 -7.24 0.03 -4.79
CA LYS A 86 -7.59 0.50 -6.15
C LYS A 86 -6.46 1.30 -6.81
N TRP A 87 -5.53 1.82 -6.01
CA TRP A 87 -4.49 2.72 -6.48
C TRP A 87 -3.14 2.51 -5.79
N LEU A 88 -3.10 1.70 -4.73
CA LEU A 88 -1.87 1.23 -4.09
C LEU A 88 -1.71 -0.27 -4.32
N PRO A 89 -0.47 -0.78 -4.36
CA PRO A 89 -0.18 -2.20 -4.16
C PRO A 89 -0.77 -2.71 -2.84
N SER A 90 -1.09 -3.99 -2.78
CA SER A 90 -1.75 -4.66 -1.66
C SER A 90 -1.00 -4.45 -0.34
N VAL A 91 0.34 -4.57 -0.34
CA VAL A 91 1.15 -4.34 0.88
C VAL A 91 1.00 -2.92 1.39
N LEU A 92 1.01 -1.92 0.50
CA LEU A 92 0.89 -0.51 0.89
C LEU A 92 -0.53 -0.18 1.33
N ALA A 93 -1.54 -0.72 0.64
CA ALA A 93 -2.94 -0.60 1.04
C ALA A 93 -3.18 -1.17 2.45
N ALA A 94 -2.69 -2.38 2.72
CA ALA A 94 -2.81 -3.02 4.04
C ALA A 94 -2.05 -2.26 5.12
N LEU A 95 -0.81 -1.81 4.83
CA LEU A 95 -0.03 -1.04 5.78
C LEU A 95 -0.71 0.29 6.13
N LYS A 96 -1.28 0.99 5.13
CA LYS A 96 -2.04 2.24 5.32
C LYS A 96 -3.21 2.05 6.28
N VAL A 97 -3.94 0.94 6.17
CA VAL A 97 -5.05 0.61 7.08
C VAL A 97 -4.60 0.45 8.53
N PHE A 98 -3.36 0.00 8.78
CA PHE A 98 -2.86 -0.22 10.13
C PHE A 98 -2.25 1.03 10.79
N VAL A 99 -1.86 2.03 9.99
CA VAL A 99 -1.20 3.25 10.49
C VAL A 99 -2.13 4.45 10.60
N GLU A 100 -3.28 4.43 9.90
CA GLU A 100 -4.32 5.48 9.91
C GLU A 100 -5.59 5.00 10.60
#